data_AF-A0A6M5YNM7-F1
#
_entry.id   AF-A0A6M5YNM7-F1
#
_cell.length_a   1.000
_cell.length_b   1.000
_cell.length_c   1.000
_cell.angle_alpha   90.00
_cell.angle_beta   90.00
_cell.angle_gamma   90.00
#
_symmetry.space_group_name_H-M   'P 1'
#
loop_
_entity.id
_entity.type
_entity.pdbx_description
1 polymer ?
#
loop_
_entity_poly.entity_id
_entity_poly.type
_entity_poly.pdbx_seq_one_letter_code
_entity_poly.pdbx_strand_id
1 'polypeptide(L)'
;MNRVTVTRVVFTVACGVLVASGEATRAADPPADPPAELPGCWKLVSTEANGKSSDPLGGGQPRWVVKGDKVFYGGAEIARFTADPSTTPRVLDLTCRDPERVHEGIYAVEKDTLKVCLNKRTEGAKDRPSQFVTKDQEDWVLLVFEREKAAPEDATEGLAAFAGVVLQKDEDKKAVVVAAPLKGSPAEKAGLKKGDAVLKVGATAATDLETAVKAVRAAKPGTALEFRIDRDGKEQTITVKVGVLPFHWVAGLG
;
A
#
# COMPACT_ATOMS: atom_id res chain seq x y z
N MET A 1 2.62 -13.02 91.62
CA MET A 1 4.09 -13.05 91.56
C MET A 1 4.54 -14.13 90.58
N ASN A 2 5.65 -13.87 89.88
CA ASN A 2 6.39 -14.69 88.91
C ASN A 2 5.99 -14.69 87.42
N ARG A 3 6.71 -13.84 86.67
CA ARG A 3 7.18 -14.06 85.29
C ARG A 3 8.11 -15.29 85.22
N VAL A 4 8.24 -15.94 84.05
CA VAL A 4 9.48 -16.09 83.24
C VAL A 4 9.19 -16.80 81.90
N THR A 5 9.38 -16.05 80.80
CA THR A 5 10.13 -16.26 79.54
C THR A 5 10.15 -17.59 78.74
N VAL A 6 9.55 -17.51 77.53
CA VAL A 6 9.99 -17.83 76.13
C VAL A 6 10.80 -19.11 75.83
N THR A 7 10.36 -19.87 74.81
CA THR A 7 11.24 -20.51 73.79
C THR A 7 10.46 -20.68 72.46
N ARG A 8 11.07 -20.23 71.35
CA ARG A 8 10.58 -20.36 69.96
C ARG A 8 10.97 -21.72 69.39
N VAL A 9 10.10 -22.36 68.60
CA VAL A 9 10.48 -23.42 67.65
C VAL A 9 9.86 -23.10 66.29
N VAL A 10 10.72 -23.11 65.28
CA VAL A 10 10.47 -22.82 63.87
C VAL A 10 9.97 -24.09 63.18
N PHE A 11 8.86 -24.03 62.42
CA PHE A 11 8.39 -25.12 61.57
C PHE A 11 8.84 -24.89 60.13
N THR A 12 9.65 -25.82 59.61
CA THR A 12 10.03 -25.91 58.20
C THR A 12 8.94 -26.69 57.45
N VAL A 13 8.30 -26.07 56.46
CA VAL A 13 7.40 -26.75 55.51
C VAL A 13 8.15 -26.95 54.20
N ALA A 14 8.40 -28.20 53.83
CA ALA A 14 8.96 -28.58 52.54
C ALA A 14 7.82 -28.68 51.52
N CYS A 15 7.75 -27.72 50.58
CA CYS A 15 6.90 -27.82 49.39
C CYS A 15 7.65 -28.58 48.30
N GLY A 16 7.16 -29.76 47.93
CA GLY A 16 7.60 -30.49 46.74
C GLY A 16 7.14 -29.78 45.46
N VAL A 17 8.07 -29.52 44.55
CA VAL A 17 7.81 -28.97 43.22
C VAL A 17 7.50 -30.13 42.26
N LEU A 18 6.29 -30.13 41.68
CA LEU A 18 5.99 -30.88 40.45
C LEU A 18 6.37 -30.00 39.26
N VAL A 19 7.34 -30.44 38.46
CA VAL A 19 7.69 -29.82 37.18
C VAL A 19 6.79 -30.44 36.10
N ALA A 20 5.76 -29.72 35.68
CA ALA A 20 5.03 -30.01 34.45
C ALA A 20 5.69 -29.25 33.31
N SER A 21 6.44 -29.95 32.45
CA SER A 21 6.94 -29.42 31.18
C SER A 21 5.79 -29.36 30.17
N GLY A 22 5.02 -28.28 30.24
CA GLY A 22 4.16 -27.86 29.13
C GLY A 22 4.89 -26.78 28.35
N GLU A 23 5.36 -27.08 27.14
CA GLU A 23 5.66 -26.05 26.15
C GLU A 23 4.34 -25.38 25.78
N ALA A 24 4.01 -24.33 26.55
CA ALA A 24 3.01 -23.37 26.14
C ALA A 24 3.54 -22.73 24.86
N THR A 25 2.85 -22.98 23.75
CA THR A 25 2.94 -22.14 22.56
C THR A 25 2.74 -20.70 23.03
N ARG A 26 3.83 -19.93 23.04
CA ARG A 26 3.81 -18.52 23.40
C ARG A 26 2.88 -17.85 22.39
N ALA A 27 1.67 -17.50 22.84
CA ALA A 27 0.82 -16.59 22.10
C ALA A 27 1.69 -15.38 21.78
N ALA A 28 1.76 -15.00 20.50
CA ALA A 28 2.51 -13.83 20.08
C ALA A 28 2.12 -12.67 21.00
N ASP A 29 3.12 -12.00 21.58
CA ASP A 29 2.89 -10.82 22.41
C ASP A 29 1.98 -9.86 21.61
N PRO A 30 0.97 -9.22 22.25
CA PRO A 30 0.09 -8.29 21.54
C PRO A 30 0.95 -7.23 20.83
N PRO A 31 0.56 -6.79 19.62
CA PRO A 31 1.39 -5.86 18.84
C PRO A 31 1.74 -4.66 19.70
N ALA A 32 3.04 -4.39 19.84
CA ALA A 32 3.51 -3.20 20.53
C ALA A 32 2.87 -1.95 19.90
N ASP A 33 2.64 -0.91 20.71
CA ASP A 33 2.17 0.37 20.21
C ASP A 33 3.08 0.84 19.05
N PRO A 34 2.50 1.41 17.97
CA PRO A 34 3.28 1.85 16.83
C PRO A 34 4.32 2.90 17.26
N PRO A 35 5.56 2.86 16.71
CA PRO A 35 6.58 3.85 16.99
C PRO A 35 6.05 5.28 16.80
N ALA A 36 6.25 6.15 17.80
CA ALA A 36 5.70 7.52 17.81
C ALA A 36 6.13 8.40 16.63
N GLU A 37 7.22 8.01 15.94
CA GLU A 37 7.76 8.69 14.76
C GLU A 37 6.99 8.39 13.46
N LEU A 38 6.21 7.31 13.38
CA LEU A 38 5.51 6.88 12.15
C LEU A 38 4.16 7.57 11.90
N PRO A 39 3.31 7.86 12.92
CA PRO A 39 2.09 8.62 12.71
C PRO A 39 2.32 9.98 12.02
N GLY A 40 1.39 10.38 11.14
CA GLY A 40 1.47 11.64 10.39
C GLY A 40 1.13 11.51 8.91
N CYS A 41 1.39 12.58 8.15
CA CYS A 41 1.22 12.61 6.70
C CYS A 41 2.59 12.47 6.02
N TRP A 42 2.69 11.53 5.09
CA TRP A 42 3.91 11.17 4.37
C TRP A 42 3.64 11.18 2.86
N LYS A 43 4.20 12.16 2.17
CA LYS A 43 4.13 12.27 0.71
C LYS A 43 5.22 11.39 0.11
N LEU A 44 4.84 10.41 -0.70
CA LEU A 44 5.77 9.57 -1.45
C LEU A 44 6.41 10.42 -2.55
N VAL A 45 7.74 10.51 -2.53
CA VAL A 45 8.53 11.33 -3.47
C VAL A 45 9.38 10.51 -4.41
N SER A 46 9.67 9.26 -4.07
CA SER A 46 10.47 8.38 -4.93
C SER A 46 10.12 6.92 -4.68
N THR A 47 10.18 6.15 -5.76
CA THR A 47 10.12 4.69 -5.76
C THR A 47 11.39 4.16 -6.42
N GLU A 48 11.95 3.08 -5.90
CA GLU A 48 13.11 2.42 -6.51
C GLU A 48 12.86 0.92 -6.59
N ALA A 49 13.11 0.36 -7.78
CA ALA A 49 13.08 -1.08 -8.01
C ALA A 49 14.28 -1.46 -8.90
N ASN A 50 14.92 -2.58 -8.58
CA ASN A 50 16.10 -3.08 -9.30
C ASN A 50 17.19 -1.99 -9.50
N GLY A 51 17.44 -1.20 -8.45
CA GLY A 51 18.44 -0.12 -8.43
C GLY A 51 18.10 1.10 -9.28
N LYS A 52 16.86 1.20 -9.81
CA LYS A 52 16.42 2.34 -10.61
C LYS A 52 15.34 3.12 -9.86
N SER A 53 15.65 4.36 -9.51
CA SER A 53 14.70 5.29 -8.93
C SER A 53 13.82 5.93 -10.01
N SER A 54 12.56 6.18 -9.66
CA SER A 54 11.58 6.82 -10.52
C SER A 54 10.53 7.56 -9.70
N ASP A 55 9.94 8.58 -10.31
CA ASP A 55 8.77 9.27 -9.74
C ASP A 55 7.60 8.30 -9.55
N PRO A 56 6.77 8.49 -8.52
CA PRO A 56 5.59 7.66 -8.31
C PRO A 56 4.67 7.64 -9.53
N LEU A 57 4.15 6.46 -9.87
CA LEU A 57 3.28 6.31 -11.02
C LEU A 57 2.06 7.24 -10.91
N GLY A 58 1.79 7.98 -11.98
CA GLY A 58 0.68 8.92 -12.08
C GLY A 58 1.06 10.38 -11.85
N GLY A 59 2.31 10.68 -11.47
CA GLY A 59 2.85 12.05 -11.41
C GLY A 59 2.20 12.96 -10.35
N GLY A 60 1.33 12.39 -9.51
CA GLY A 60 0.61 13.09 -8.45
C GLY A 60 1.42 13.28 -7.18
N GLN A 61 0.73 13.63 -6.10
CA GLN A 61 1.28 13.72 -4.75
C GLN A 61 0.68 12.62 -3.86
N PRO A 62 1.04 11.34 -4.08
CA PRO A 62 0.54 10.24 -3.28
C PRO A 62 0.97 10.37 -1.82
N ARG A 63 0.01 10.27 -0.90
CA ARG A 63 0.23 10.44 0.53
C ARG A 63 -0.25 9.23 1.33
N TRP A 64 0.59 8.77 2.23
CA TRP A 64 0.14 7.96 3.36
C TRP A 64 -0.28 8.89 4.50
N VAL A 65 -1.46 8.66 5.03
CA VAL A 65 -1.88 9.21 6.32
C VAL A 65 -1.86 8.08 7.31
N VAL A 66 -0.94 8.14 8.27
CA VAL A 66 -0.73 7.10 9.28
C VAL A 66 -1.41 7.51 10.58
N LYS A 67 -2.33 6.68 11.07
CA LYS A 67 -3.07 6.89 12.32
C LYS A 67 -2.97 5.62 13.17
N GLY A 68 -2.11 5.65 14.20
CA GLY A 68 -1.75 4.43 14.92
C GLY A 68 -1.02 3.46 13.99
N ASP A 69 -1.49 2.21 13.94
CA ASP A 69 -1.00 1.13 13.07
C ASP A 69 -1.58 1.18 11.64
N LYS A 70 -2.54 2.07 11.38
CA LYS A 70 -3.29 2.10 10.12
C LYS A 70 -2.68 3.05 9.12
N VAL A 71 -2.57 2.59 7.88
CA VAL A 71 -2.13 3.37 6.72
C VAL A 71 -3.33 3.67 5.83
N PHE A 72 -3.58 4.96 5.62
CA PHE A 72 -4.63 5.45 4.73
C PHE A 72 -4.04 6.06 3.46
N TYR A 73 -4.74 5.87 2.33
CA TYR A 73 -4.43 6.48 1.04
C TYR A 73 -5.72 6.76 0.28
N GLY A 74 -5.87 7.97 -0.28
CA GLY A 74 -7.09 8.36 -1.00
C GLY A 74 -8.37 8.32 -0.13
N GLY A 75 -8.23 8.44 1.18
CA GLY A 75 -9.33 8.33 2.16
C GLY A 75 -9.69 6.89 2.57
N ALA A 76 -9.06 5.87 1.99
CA ALA A 76 -9.32 4.47 2.33
C ALA A 76 -8.18 3.88 3.20
N GLU A 77 -8.51 3.01 4.16
CA GLU A 77 -7.53 2.15 4.85
C GLU A 77 -6.99 1.15 3.82
N ILE A 78 -5.69 1.20 3.55
CA ILE A 78 -5.02 0.34 2.54
C ILE A 78 -4.16 -0.74 3.17
N ALA A 79 -3.65 -0.50 4.37
CA ALA A 79 -2.81 -1.45 5.08
C ALA A 79 -2.82 -1.16 6.59
N ARG A 80 -2.38 -2.14 7.36
CA ARG A 80 -1.90 -1.98 8.72
C ARG A 80 -0.44 -2.36 8.77
N PHE A 81 0.30 -1.77 9.71
CA PHE A 81 1.69 -2.13 9.91
C PHE A 81 1.97 -2.65 11.30
N THR A 82 2.94 -3.55 11.40
CA THR A 82 3.67 -3.84 12.63
C THR A 82 5.07 -3.29 12.48
N ALA A 83 5.64 -2.73 13.54
CA ALA A 83 6.99 -2.19 13.51
C ALA A 83 7.75 -2.53 14.79
N ASP A 84 9.04 -2.84 14.64
CA ASP A 84 9.96 -3.04 15.74
C ASP A 84 11.12 -2.05 15.60
N PRO A 85 11.13 -0.96 16.41
CA PRO A 85 12.16 0.06 16.35
C PRO A 85 13.47 -0.39 17.05
N SER A 86 13.47 -1.53 17.74
CA SER A 86 14.62 -2.03 18.50
C SER A 86 15.64 -2.80 17.64
N THR A 87 15.24 -3.23 16.44
CA THR A 87 16.13 -3.94 15.51
C THR A 87 16.97 -2.97 14.68
N THR A 88 18.06 -3.48 14.09
CA THR A 88 18.91 -2.73 13.15
C THR A 88 19.17 -3.60 11.91
N PRO A 89 18.62 -3.24 10.73
CA PRO A 89 17.67 -2.14 10.48
C PRO A 89 16.32 -2.34 11.22
N ARG A 90 15.58 -1.24 11.43
CA ARG A 90 14.27 -1.30 12.09
C ARG A 90 13.27 -2.04 11.21
N VAL A 91 12.51 -2.94 11.80
CA VAL A 91 11.56 -3.81 11.07
C VAL A 91 10.22 -3.09 10.89
N LEU A 92 9.63 -3.23 9.70
CA LEU A 92 8.26 -2.81 9.43
C LEU A 92 7.62 -3.77 8.42
N ASP A 93 6.47 -4.33 8.77
CA ASP A 93 5.68 -5.20 7.91
C ASP A 93 4.35 -4.56 7.57
N LEU A 94 3.92 -4.68 6.32
CA LEU A 94 2.63 -4.16 5.86
C LEU A 94 1.68 -5.31 5.57
N THR A 95 0.60 -5.37 6.34
CA THR A 95 -0.54 -6.24 6.09
C THR A 95 -1.55 -5.48 5.24
N CYS A 96 -1.75 -5.94 4.00
CA CYS A 96 -2.73 -5.33 3.10
C CYS A 96 -4.16 -5.79 3.44
N ARG A 97 -5.14 -5.45 2.59
CA ARG A 97 -6.56 -5.80 2.81
C ARG A 97 -6.80 -7.29 3.08
N ASP A 98 -5.99 -8.16 2.47
CA ASP A 98 -5.96 -9.58 2.78
C ASP A 98 -4.94 -9.82 3.91
N PRO A 99 -5.37 -10.30 5.09
CA PRO A 99 -4.48 -10.49 6.23
C PRO A 99 -3.40 -11.54 6.00
N GLU A 100 -3.57 -12.45 5.04
CA GLU A 100 -2.53 -13.43 4.68
C GLU A 100 -1.42 -12.79 3.83
N ARG A 101 -1.71 -11.63 3.20
CA ARG A 101 -0.77 -10.90 2.34
C ARG A 101 0.00 -9.85 3.13
N VAL A 102 1.16 -10.28 3.62
CA VAL A 102 2.09 -9.44 4.38
C VAL A 102 3.36 -9.18 3.58
N HIS A 103 3.63 -7.91 3.28
CA HIS A 103 4.90 -7.44 2.74
C HIS A 103 5.89 -7.24 3.88
N GLU A 104 6.96 -8.03 3.90
CA GLU A 104 8.00 -7.93 4.91
C GLU A 104 9.01 -6.84 4.56
N GLY A 105 9.41 -6.05 5.55
CA GLY A 105 10.23 -4.89 5.27
C GLY A 105 11.03 -4.34 6.42
N ILE A 106 11.69 -3.23 6.10
CA ILE A 106 12.44 -2.41 7.04
C ILE A 106 12.12 -0.95 6.80
N TYR A 107 12.35 -0.13 7.81
CA TYR A 107 12.13 1.29 7.72
C TYR A 107 13.23 2.10 8.41
N ALA A 108 13.38 3.36 8.00
CA ALA A 108 14.24 4.33 8.66
C ALA A 108 13.56 5.69 8.62
N VAL A 109 13.60 6.42 9.74
CA VAL A 109 13.15 7.80 9.83
C VAL A 109 14.35 8.69 10.12
N GLU A 110 14.64 9.59 9.20
CA GLU A 110 15.72 10.58 9.29
C GLU A 110 15.09 11.98 9.16
N LYS A 111 14.87 12.67 10.29
CA LYS A 111 14.13 13.96 10.35
C LYS A 111 12.74 13.83 9.71
N ASP A 112 12.55 14.46 8.54
CA ASP A 112 11.31 14.47 7.78
C ASP A 112 11.32 13.47 6.63
N THR A 113 12.32 12.59 6.54
CA THR A 113 12.42 11.56 5.51
C THR A 113 12.11 10.19 6.11
N LEU A 114 11.14 9.48 5.53
CA LEU A 114 10.84 8.09 5.83
C LEU A 114 11.25 7.23 4.64
N LYS A 115 12.13 6.26 4.87
CA LYS A 115 12.47 5.19 3.91
C LYS A 115 11.76 3.92 4.34
N VAL A 116 11.11 3.23 3.41
CA VAL A 116 10.47 1.93 3.63
C VAL A 116 10.92 1.00 2.51
N CYS A 117 11.63 -0.07 2.84
CA CYS A 117 12.03 -1.10 1.88
C CYS A 117 11.20 -2.36 2.14
N LEU A 118 10.50 -2.85 1.12
CA LEU A 118 9.56 -3.97 1.21
C LEU A 118 9.92 -5.06 0.22
N ASN A 119 9.70 -6.31 0.61
CA ASN A 119 9.56 -7.41 -0.32
C ASN A 119 8.13 -7.39 -0.92
N LYS A 120 8.03 -7.37 -2.24
CA LYS A 120 6.77 -7.41 -3.02
C LYS A 120 6.08 -8.77 -2.89
N ARG A 121 6.82 -9.85 -2.66
CA ARG A 121 6.25 -11.18 -2.47
C ARG A 121 5.49 -11.24 -1.14
N THR A 122 4.24 -11.68 -1.23
CA THR A 122 3.38 -11.92 -0.07
C THR A 122 3.15 -13.41 0.19
N GLU A 123 3.56 -14.26 -0.76
CA GLU A 123 3.40 -15.71 -0.74
C GLU A 123 4.77 -16.38 -1.00
N GLY A 124 4.94 -17.63 -0.54
CA GLY A 124 6.17 -18.41 -0.72
C GLY A 124 7.29 -18.05 0.28
N ALA A 125 8.53 -18.38 -0.08
CA ALA A 125 9.70 -18.06 0.73
C ALA A 125 9.88 -16.54 0.78
N LYS A 126 9.76 -15.97 1.98
CA LYS A 126 9.93 -14.55 2.20
C LYS A 126 11.40 -14.22 2.44
N ASP A 127 11.84 -13.13 1.83
CA ASP A 127 13.21 -12.61 1.96
C ASP A 127 13.13 -11.15 2.38
N ARG A 128 13.15 -10.92 3.69
CA ARG A 128 13.03 -9.58 4.26
C ARG A 128 14.24 -8.73 3.84
N PRO A 129 14.03 -7.51 3.34
CA PRO A 129 15.13 -6.59 3.06
C PRO A 129 16.03 -6.36 4.28
N SER A 130 17.34 -6.53 4.09
CA SER A 130 18.36 -6.26 5.12
C SER A 130 18.99 -4.88 4.98
N GLN A 131 18.73 -4.20 3.86
CA GLN A 131 19.28 -2.89 3.51
C GLN A 131 18.32 -2.12 2.59
N PHE A 132 18.49 -0.80 2.53
CA PHE A 132 17.73 0.10 1.66
C PHE A 132 18.36 0.18 0.25
N VAL A 133 18.62 -0.98 -0.36
CA VAL A 133 19.21 -1.09 -1.71
C VAL A 133 18.43 -2.14 -2.48
N THR A 134 17.91 -1.78 -3.65
CA THR A 134 17.13 -2.72 -4.47
C THR A 134 17.90 -3.27 -5.67
N LYS A 135 19.14 -2.84 -5.87
CA LYS A 135 19.98 -3.35 -6.96
C LYS A 135 20.18 -4.85 -6.79
N ASP A 136 19.93 -5.61 -7.86
CA ASP A 136 20.01 -7.07 -7.89
C ASP A 136 19.01 -7.76 -6.92
N GLN A 137 17.97 -7.04 -6.49
CA GLN A 137 16.88 -7.51 -5.61
C GLN A 137 15.55 -7.30 -6.33
N GLU A 138 15.16 -8.25 -7.17
CA GLU A 138 14.01 -8.13 -8.09
C GLU A 138 12.68 -7.90 -7.37
N ASP A 139 12.54 -8.52 -6.20
CA ASP A 139 11.34 -8.47 -5.38
C ASP A 139 11.34 -7.32 -4.37
N TRP A 140 12.43 -6.55 -4.25
CA TRP A 140 12.46 -5.45 -3.31
C TRP A 140 12.00 -4.16 -3.97
N VAL A 141 11.29 -3.34 -3.20
CA VAL A 141 10.97 -1.97 -3.55
C VAL A 141 11.34 -1.05 -2.40
N LEU A 142 12.01 0.04 -2.72
CA LEU A 142 12.31 1.11 -1.78
C LEU A 142 11.39 2.29 -2.07
N LEU A 143 10.66 2.70 -1.04
CA LEU A 143 9.78 3.85 -1.04
C LEU A 143 10.41 4.94 -0.18
N VAL A 144 10.50 6.16 -0.72
CA VAL A 144 11.01 7.32 0.00
C VAL A 144 9.89 8.34 0.11
N PHE A 145 9.59 8.73 1.35
CA PHE A 145 8.56 9.69 1.69
C PHE A 145 9.17 10.92 2.37
N GLU A 146 8.51 12.06 2.16
CA GLU A 146 8.73 13.29 2.90
C GLU A 146 7.54 13.56 3.82
N ARG A 147 7.81 13.97 5.05
CA ARG A 147 6.78 14.36 6.02
C ARG A 147 6.13 15.66 5.58
N GLU A 148 4.81 15.71 5.65
CA GLU A 148 4.05 16.94 5.51
C GLU A 148 3.48 17.40 6.85
N LYS A 149 3.36 18.71 7.01
CA LYS A 149 2.87 19.33 8.26
C LYS A 149 1.45 18.89 8.61
N ALA A 150 0.62 18.66 7.61
CA ALA A 150 -0.75 18.23 7.77
C ALA A 150 -1.17 17.38 6.56
N ALA A 151 -2.15 16.50 6.77
CA ALA A 151 -2.85 15.85 5.67
C ALA A 151 -3.76 16.86 4.95
N PRO A 152 -3.98 16.71 3.63
CA PRO A 152 -4.92 17.56 2.90
C PRO A 152 -6.36 17.33 3.40
N GLU A 153 -7.20 18.35 3.28
CA GLU A 153 -8.63 18.26 3.61
C GLU A 153 -9.35 17.28 2.67
N ASP A 154 -9.07 17.38 1.36
CA ASP A 154 -9.48 16.39 0.37
C ASP A 154 -8.40 15.30 0.28
N ALA A 155 -8.72 14.11 0.82
CA ALA A 155 -7.80 12.98 0.82
C ALA A 155 -7.42 12.47 -0.59
N THR A 156 -8.11 12.94 -1.64
CA THR A 156 -7.82 12.63 -3.05
C THR A 156 -7.02 13.72 -3.76
N GLU A 157 -6.70 14.81 -3.07
CA GLU A 157 -5.94 15.94 -3.64
C GLU A 157 -4.58 15.48 -4.17
N GLY A 158 -4.31 15.83 -5.43
CA GLY A 158 -3.07 15.47 -6.12
C GLY A 158 -2.98 13.99 -6.49
N LEU A 159 -4.01 13.16 -6.30
CA LEU A 159 -3.99 11.77 -6.73
C LEU A 159 -4.48 11.60 -8.17
N ALA A 160 -3.82 10.71 -8.91
CA ALA A 160 -4.24 10.34 -10.26
C ALA A 160 -5.55 9.53 -10.23
N ALA A 161 -6.42 9.79 -11.19
CA ALA A 161 -7.64 9.02 -11.38
C ALA A 161 -7.39 7.67 -12.06
N PHE A 162 -8.32 6.74 -11.83
CA PHE A 162 -8.27 5.37 -12.30
C PHE A 162 -9.63 4.88 -12.78
N ALA A 163 -9.68 4.50 -14.06
CA ALA A 163 -10.83 3.82 -14.65
C ALA A 163 -10.73 2.29 -14.52
N GLY A 164 -9.52 1.73 -14.38
CA GLY A 164 -9.29 0.29 -14.35
C GLY A 164 -9.61 -0.43 -15.66
N VAL A 165 -9.02 0.09 -16.73
CA VAL A 165 -9.07 -0.46 -18.07
C VAL A 165 -7.65 -0.63 -18.61
N VAL A 166 -7.38 -1.75 -19.26
CA VAL A 166 -6.16 -1.97 -20.03
C VAL A 166 -6.42 -1.45 -21.44
N LEU A 167 -5.68 -0.41 -21.82
CA LEU A 167 -5.69 0.14 -23.17
C LEU A 167 -4.46 -0.36 -23.92
N GLN A 168 -4.62 -0.56 -25.22
CA GLN A 168 -3.53 -0.91 -26.11
C GLN A 168 -3.66 -0.13 -27.41
N LYS A 169 -2.55 0.01 -28.12
CA LYS A 169 -2.57 0.46 -29.51
C LYS A 169 -2.93 -0.74 -30.39
N ASP A 170 -3.92 -0.55 -31.25
CA ASP A 170 -4.26 -1.46 -32.33
C ASP A 170 -3.59 -0.93 -33.60
N GLU A 171 -2.58 -1.63 -34.10
CA GLU A 171 -1.79 -1.20 -35.27
C GLU A 171 -2.61 -1.25 -36.57
N ASP A 172 -3.52 -2.21 -36.69
CA ASP A 172 -4.34 -2.40 -37.90
C ASP A 172 -5.37 -1.27 -38.02
N LYS A 173 -6.02 -0.94 -36.91
CA LYS A 173 -7.03 0.13 -36.84
C LYS A 173 -6.41 1.52 -36.64
N LYS A 174 -5.11 1.60 -36.32
CA LYS A 174 -4.40 2.82 -35.91
C LYS A 174 -5.16 3.57 -34.81
N ALA A 175 -5.67 2.83 -33.83
CA ALA A 175 -6.56 3.35 -32.80
C ALA A 175 -6.13 2.87 -31.41
N VAL A 176 -6.57 3.57 -30.37
CA VAL A 176 -6.50 3.07 -29.00
C VAL A 176 -7.71 2.19 -28.77
N VAL A 177 -7.50 0.95 -28.33
CA VAL A 177 -8.59 0.01 -28.05
C VAL A 177 -8.54 -0.49 -26.62
N VAL A 178 -9.70 -0.85 -26.10
CA VAL A 178 -9.81 -1.56 -24.82
C VAL A 178 -9.36 -3.00 -25.02
N ALA A 179 -8.24 -3.37 -24.41
CA ALA A 179 -7.77 -4.75 -24.37
C ALA A 179 -8.62 -5.58 -23.40
N ALA A 180 -8.83 -5.05 -22.19
CA ALA A 180 -9.71 -5.62 -21.18
C ALA A 180 -10.04 -4.61 -20.08
N PRO A 181 -11.30 -4.52 -19.62
CA PRO A 181 -11.61 -3.98 -18.30
C PRO A 181 -11.02 -4.88 -17.21
N LEU A 182 -10.54 -4.29 -16.12
CA LEU A 182 -10.09 -5.06 -14.95
C LEU A 182 -11.30 -5.49 -14.12
N LYS A 183 -11.24 -6.71 -13.57
CA LYS A 183 -12.32 -7.24 -12.74
C LYS A 183 -12.61 -6.35 -11.54
N GLY A 184 -13.88 -6.03 -11.31
CA GLY A 184 -14.38 -5.18 -10.24
C GLY A 184 -14.12 -3.68 -10.42
N SER A 185 -13.52 -3.28 -11.54
CA SER A 185 -13.11 -1.90 -11.77
C SER A 185 -14.26 -0.96 -12.14
N PRO A 186 -14.05 0.36 -12.08
CA PRO A 186 -15.02 1.33 -12.60
C PRO A 186 -15.39 1.12 -14.06
N ALA A 187 -14.42 0.81 -14.92
CA ALA A 187 -14.63 0.59 -16.35
C ALA A 187 -15.49 -0.65 -16.62
N GLU A 188 -15.24 -1.76 -15.91
CA GLU A 188 -16.07 -2.96 -16.02
C GLU A 188 -17.52 -2.67 -15.60
N LYS A 189 -17.70 -2.03 -14.44
CA LYS A 189 -19.02 -1.65 -13.92
C LYS A 189 -19.78 -0.70 -14.84
N ALA A 190 -19.07 0.17 -15.55
CA ALA A 190 -19.65 1.10 -16.51
C ALA A 190 -19.99 0.44 -17.87
N GLY A 191 -19.54 -0.80 -18.11
CA GLY A 191 -19.85 -1.53 -19.33
C GLY A 191 -18.91 -1.24 -20.51
N LEU A 192 -17.69 -0.76 -20.24
CA LEU A 192 -16.60 -0.85 -21.23
C LEU A 192 -16.29 -2.32 -21.49
N LYS A 193 -15.93 -2.65 -22.72
CA LYS A 193 -15.71 -4.02 -23.19
C LYS A 193 -14.44 -4.12 -24.01
N LYS A 194 -13.87 -5.32 -24.03
CA LYS A 194 -12.77 -5.65 -24.96
C LYS A 194 -13.21 -5.34 -26.40
N GLY A 195 -12.33 -4.68 -27.15
CA GLY A 195 -12.55 -4.34 -28.55
C GLY A 195 -13.15 -2.95 -28.78
N ASP A 196 -13.62 -2.26 -27.73
CA ASP A 196 -14.06 -0.86 -27.85
C ASP A 196 -12.90 0.00 -28.35
N ALA A 197 -13.09 0.66 -29.49
CA ALA A 197 -12.12 1.65 -29.96
C ALA A 197 -12.40 2.98 -29.24
N VAL A 198 -11.43 3.43 -28.45
CA VAL A 198 -11.55 4.68 -27.69
C VAL A 198 -11.26 5.85 -28.64
N LEU A 199 -12.28 6.69 -28.85
CA LEU A 199 -12.19 7.88 -29.70
C LEU A 199 -11.83 9.11 -28.85
N LYS A 200 -12.39 9.19 -27.64
CA LYS A 200 -12.23 10.35 -26.75
C LYS A 200 -12.33 9.95 -25.28
N VAL A 201 -11.53 10.59 -24.44
CA VAL A 201 -11.59 10.50 -22.97
C VAL A 201 -11.81 11.91 -22.42
N GLY A 202 -13.01 12.16 -21.89
CA GLY A 202 -13.46 13.49 -21.50
C GLY A 202 -13.39 14.48 -22.67
N ALA A 203 -12.62 15.55 -22.50
CA ALA A 203 -12.37 16.55 -23.55
C ALA A 203 -11.26 16.15 -24.53
N THR A 204 -10.48 15.11 -24.24
CA THR A 204 -9.24 14.78 -24.96
C THR A 204 -9.46 13.69 -26.00
N ALA A 205 -9.09 13.95 -27.25
CA ALA A 205 -9.09 12.92 -28.30
C ALA A 205 -8.05 11.83 -27.99
N ALA A 206 -8.43 10.57 -28.13
CA ALA A 206 -7.55 9.42 -27.87
C ALA A 206 -6.71 9.09 -29.11
N THR A 207 -5.85 10.03 -29.52
CA THR A 207 -5.00 9.90 -30.72
C THR A 207 -3.95 8.80 -30.59
N ASP A 208 -3.55 8.51 -29.35
CA ASP A 208 -2.55 7.52 -29.01
C ASP A 208 -2.74 7.07 -27.56
N LEU A 209 -2.07 5.97 -27.22
CA LEU A 209 -2.21 5.32 -25.92
C LEU A 209 -1.79 6.24 -24.77
N GLU A 210 -0.72 7.02 -24.95
CA GLU A 210 -0.19 7.89 -23.91
C GLU A 210 -1.15 9.04 -23.61
N THR A 211 -1.67 9.68 -24.64
CA THR A 211 -2.67 10.75 -24.55
C THR A 211 -3.94 10.26 -23.85
N ALA A 212 -4.45 9.08 -24.22
CA ALA A 212 -5.62 8.49 -23.58
C ALA A 212 -5.38 8.18 -22.09
N VAL A 213 -4.23 7.59 -21.74
CA VAL A 213 -3.87 7.27 -20.35
C VAL A 213 -3.70 8.55 -19.53
N LYS A 214 -3.03 9.57 -20.08
CA LYS A 214 -2.88 10.88 -19.43
C LYS A 214 -4.23 11.54 -19.17
N ALA A 215 -5.15 11.48 -20.14
CA ALA A 215 -6.50 12.02 -19.99
C ALA A 215 -7.28 11.35 -18.84
N VAL A 216 -7.17 10.03 -18.69
CA VAL A 216 -7.76 9.33 -17.54
C VAL A 216 -7.13 9.79 -16.23
N ARG A 217 -5.79 9.82 -16.15
CA ARG A 217 -5.07 10.16 -14.92
C ARG A 217 -5.27 11.60 -14.47
N ALA A 218 -5.50 12.52 -15.40
CA ALA A 218 -5.72 13.94 -15.14
C ALA A 218 -7.13 14.25 -14.60
N ALA A 219 -8.08 13.32 -14.69
CA ALA A 219 -9.41 13.52 -14.11
C ALA A 219 -9.34 13.57 -12.57
N LYS A 220 -10.28 14.29 -11.94
CA LYS A 220 -10.43 14.26 -10.48
C LYS A 220 -11.01 12.90 -10.03
N PRO A 221 -10.35 12.16 -9.12
CA PRO A 221 -10.93 10.95 -8.55
C PRO A 221 -12.34 11.19 -7.97
N GLY A 222 -13.23 10.22 -8.15
CA GLY A 222 -14.62 10.27 -7.69
C GLY A 222 -15.60 10.93 -8.65
N THR A 223 -15.13 11.56 -9.73
CA THR A 223 -15.99 12.23 -10.73
C THR A 223 -16.37 11.29 -11.89
N ALA A 224 -17.36 11.71 -12.68
CA ALA A 224 -17.76 11.04 -13.90
C ALA A 224 -16.86 11.46 -15.08
N LEU A 225 -16.26 10.48 -15.76
CA LEU A 225 -15.44 10.68 -16.95
C LEU A 225 -16.08 9.97 -18.14
N GLU A 226 -16.34 10.70 -19.20
CA GLU A 226 -16.94 10.15 -20.42
C GLU A 226 -15.89 9.52 -21.34
N PHE A 227 -16.17 8.31 -21.81
CA PHE A 227 -15.43 7.64 -22.87
C PHE A 227 -16.32 7.61 -24.11
N ARG A 228 -15.96 8.36 -25.15
CA ARG A 228 -16.56 8.18 -26.47
C ARG A 228 -15.83 7.03 -27.15
N ILE A 229 -16.57 6.01 -27.52
CA ILE A 229 -16.04 4.79 -28.13
C ILE A 229 -16.74 4.51 -29.45
N ASP A 230 -16.08 3.77 -30.33
CA ASP A 230 -16.73 3.00 -31.39
C ASP A 230 -16.79 1.53 -30.96
N ARG A 231 -18.01 0.98 -30.96
CA ARG A 231 -18.27 -0.43 -30.72
C ARG A 231 -19.04 -0.98 -31.91
N ASP A 232 -18.41 -1.90 -32.63
CA ASP A 232 -18.98 -2.54 -33.81
C ASP A 232 -19.45 -1.53 -34.87
N GLY A 233 -18.68 -0.45 -35.08
CA GLY A 233 -18.98 0.61 -36.06
C GLY A 233 -20.03 1.62 -35.59
N LYS A 234 -20.43 1.57 -34.32
CA LYS A 234 -21.39 2.50 -33.72
C LYS A 234 -20.73 3.30 -32.63
N GLU A 235 -20.81 4.61 -32.74
CA GLU A 235 -20.34 5.49 -31.67
C GLU A 235 -21.28 5.43 -30.46
N GLN A 236 -20.67 5.32 -29.28
CA GLN A 236 -21.36 5.29 -27.99
C GLN A 236 -20.58 6.13 -26.98
N THR A 237 -21.29 6.70 -26.01
CA THR A 237 -20.66 7.35 -24.85
C THR A 237 -20.89 6.49 -23.62
N ILE A 238 -19.80 6.08 -22.97
CA ILE A 238 -19.81 5.33 -21.72
C ILE A 238 -19.28 6.23 -20.61
N THR A 239 -20.10 6.50 -19.60
CA THR A 239 -19.70 7.31 -18.45
C THR A 239 -19.12 6.42 -17.35
N VAL A 240 -17.86 6.65 -16.99
CA VAL A 240 -17.14 5.89 -15.96
C VAL A 240 -16.93 6.77 -14.74
N LYS A 241 -17.40 6.34 -13.56
CA LYS A 241 -17.09 7.02 -12.30
C LYS A 241 -15.67 6.64 -11.84
N VAL A 242 -14.68 7.46 -12.18
CA VAL A 242 -13.26 7.13 -11.93
C VAL A 242 -12.93 7.12 -10.44
N GLY A 243 -12.09 6.17 -10.02
CA GLY A 243 -11.58 6.07 -8.66
C GLY A 243 -10.20 6.67 -8.50
N VAL A 244 -9.59 6.44 -7.34
CA VAL A 244 -8.17 6.74 -7.07
C VAL A 244 -7.30 5.61 -7.66
N LEU A 245 -6.18 5.95 -8.28
CA LEU A 245 -5.17 4.98 -8.73
C LEU A 245 -4.69 4.12 -7.55
N PRO A 246 -4.85 2.78 -7.58
CA PRO A 246 -4.49 1.94 -6.46
C PRO A 246 -3.03 2.09 -6.01
N PHE A 247 -2.81 2.24 -4.70
CA PHE A 247 -1.47 2.54 -4.17
C PHE A 247 -0.43 1.47 -4.52
N HIS A 248 -0.79 0.19 -4.55
CA HIS A 248 0.16 -0.87 -4.92
C HIS A 248 0.74 -0.71 -6.34
N TRP A 249 0.05 -0.01 -7.26
CA TRP A 249 0.59 0.32 -8.57
C TRP A 249 1.43 1.59 -8.53
N VAL A 250 1.01 2.57 -7.73
CA VAL A 250 1.80 3.77 -7.45
C VAL A 250 3.17 3.42 -6.88
N ALA A 251 3.20 2.42 -5.99
CA ALA A 251 4.38 1.95 -5.28
C ALA A 251 5.10 0.78 -5.95
N GLY A 252 4.66 0.29 -7.11
CA GLY A 252 5.31 -0.85 -7.79
C GLY A 252 5.30 -2.17 -6.99
N LEU A 253 4.28 -2.37 -6.15
CA LEU A 253 3.99 -3.57 -5.36
C LEU A 253 3.08 -4.58 -6.08
N GLY A 254 2.54 -4.21 -7.25
CA GLY A 254 1.62 -5.02 -8.05
C GLY A 254 2.29 -5.83 -9.15
#